data_AF-A0A455UFY3-F1
#
_entry.id   AF-A0A455UFY3-F1
#
_cell.length_a   1.000
_cell.length_b   1.000
_cell.length_c   1.000
_cell.angle_alpha   90.00
_cell.angle_beta   90.00
_cell.angle_gamma   90.00
#
_symmetry.space_group_name_H-M   'P 1'
#
loop_
_entity.id
_entity.type
_entity.pdbx_description
1 polymer ?
#
loop_
_entity_poly.entity_id
_entity_poly.type
_entity_poly.pdbx_seq_one_letter_code
_entity_poly.pdbx_strand_id
1 'polypeptide(L)' 'MMEAATQLAREHGVARLILMTQIENERAQHLYESLGWQRNTAFYGYLLDI' A
#
# COMPACT_ATOMS: atom_id res chain seq x y z
N MET A 1 -6.02 -2.72 11.26
CA MET A 1 -4.67 -2.11 11.22
C MET A 1 -4.55 -1.04 10.13
N MET A 2 -4.91 -1.31 8.86
CA MET A 2 -4.78 -0.31 7.78
C MET A 2 -5.61 0.97 8.01
N GLU A 3 -6.81 0.84 8.57
CA GLU A 3 -7.66 1.99 8.92
C GLU A 3 -7.03 2.87 10.00
N ALA A 4 -6.46 2.26 11.04
CA ALA A 4 -5.76 2.99 12.11
C ALA A 4 -4.53 3.73 11.57
N ALA A 5 -3.73 3.09 10.70
CA ALA A 5 -2.59 3.74 10.05
C ALA A 5 -3.04 4.91 9.15
N THR A 6 -4.15 4.74 8.42
CA THR A 6 -4.73 5.79 7.58
C THR A 6 -5.25 6.97 8.40
N GLN A 7 -5.90 6.68 9.54
CA GLN A 7 -6.41 7.70 10.45
C GLN A 7 -5.27 8.52 11.06
N LEU A 8 -4.23 7.84 11.57
CA LEU A 8 -3.04 8.50 12.12
C LEU A 8 -2.35 9.39 11.08
N ALA A 9 -2.23 8.91 9.84
CA ALA A 9 -1.66 9.67 8.73
C ALA A 9 -2.45 10.95 8.44
N ARG A 10 -3.78 10.89 8.48
CA ARG A 10 -4.65 12.06 8.32
C ARG A 10 -4.44 13.08 9.43
N GLU A 11 -4.39 12.63 10.67
CA GLU A 11 -4.17 13.48 11.85
C GLU A 11 -2.82 14.23 11.81
N HIS A 12 -1.80 13.60 11.21
CA HIS A 12 -0.46 14.17 11.11
C HIS A 12 -0.19 14.87 9.77
N GLY A 13 -1.22 15.07 8.92
CA GLY A 13 -1.07 15.76 7.63
C GLY A 13 -0.16 15.03 6.63
N VAL A 14 -0.06 13.71 6.73
CA VAL A 14 0.77 12.89 5.83
C VAL A 14 0.13 12.85 4.45
N ALA A 15 0.90 13.28 3.44
CA ALA A 15 0.39 13.41 2.07
C ALA A 15 0.09 12.06 1.37
N ARG A 16 0.81 10.98 1.74
CA ARG A 16 0.68 9.67 1.10
C ARG A 16 1.17 8.55 1.99
N LEU A 17 0.48 7.42 1.95
CA LEU A 17 0.98 6.13 2.45
C LEU A 17 1.33 5.22 1.27
N ILE A 18 2.38 4.41 1.43
CA ILE A 18 2.78 3.39 0.45
C ILE A 18 2.64 2.03 1.11
N LEU A 19 2.04 1.10 0.38
CA LEU A 19 1.83 -0.27 0.81
C LEU A 19 2.43 -1.20 -0.25
N MET A 20 3.21 -2.18 0.20
CA MET A 20 3.83 -3.19 -0.66
C MET A 20 3.36 -4.58 -0.24
N THR A 21 3.11 -5.43 -1.22
CA THR A 21 2.79 -6.85 -1.03
C THR A 21 3.39 -7.66 -2.16
N GLN A 22 3.53 -8.97 -1.95
CA GLN A 22 3.96 -9.88 -3.02
C GLN A 22 2.96 -9.87 -4.18
N ILE A 23 3.47 -9.97 -5.41
CA ILE A 23 2.67 -9.97 -6.64
C ILE A 23 1.65 -11.12 -6.66
N GLU A 24 1.96 -12.24 -6.01
CA GLU A 24 1.11 -13.44 -5.95
C GLU A 24 0.11 -13.41 -4.78
N ASN A 25 0.21 -12.42 -3.88
CA ASN A 25 -0.71 -12.30 -2.75
C ASN A 25 -2.00 -11.58 -3.17
N GLU A 26 -2.77 -12.23 -4.04
CA GLU A 26 -4.01 -11.70 -4.62
C GLU A 26 -5.05 -11.37 -3.54
N ARG A 27 -5.13 -12.16 -2.46
CA ARG A 27 -6.01 -11.90 -1.33
C ARG A 27 -5.73 -10.55 -0.68
N ALA A 28 -4.46 -10.22 -0.46
CA ALA A 28 -4.08 -8.94 0.11
C ALA A 28 -4.35 -7.78 -0.87
N GLN A 29 -4.04 -7.96 -2.16
CA GLN A 29 -4.32 -6.97 -3.19
C GLN A 29 -5.81 -6.61 -3.24
N HIS A 30 -6.69 -7.61 -3.30
CA HIS A 30 -8.14 -7.39 -3.29
C HIS A 30 -8.62 -6.68 -2.03
N LEU A 31 -8.08 -7.04 -0.85
CA LEU A 31 -8.41 -6.33 0.39
C LEU A 31 -8.03 -4.86 0.30
N TYR A 32 -6.83 -4.53 -0.17
CA TYR A 32 -6.37 -3.15 -0.28
C TYR A 32 -7.22 -2.35 -1.28
N GLU A 33 -7.49 -2.93 -2.45
CA GLU A 33 -8.35 -2.32 -3.46
C GLU A 33 -9.77 -2.08 -2.91
N SER A 34 -10.34 -3.02 -2.15
CA SER A 34 -11.65 -2.86 -1.50
C SER A 34 -11.68 -1.74 -0.44
N LEU A 35 -10.54 -1.44 0.17
CA LEU A 35 -10.35 -0.34 1.11
C LEU A 35 -10.03 1.00 0.43
N GLY A 36 -10.08 1.05 -0.91
CA GLY A 36 -9.84 2.26 -1.71
C GLY A 36 -8.38 2.55 -2.02
N TRP A 37 -7.45 1.63 -1.70
CA TRP A 37 -6.06 1.77 -2.14
C TRP A 37 -5.97 1.56 -3.65
N GLN A 38 -5.11 2.34 -4.29
CA GLN A 38 -4.89 2.26 -5.73
C GLN A 38 -3.56 1.57 -6.01
N ARG A 39 -3.58 0.57 -6.89
CA ARG A 39 -2.37 -0.09 -7.37
C ARG A 39 -1.51 0.93 -8.13
N ASN A 40 -0.27 1.09 -7.69
CA ASN A 40 0.67 1.95 -8.38
C ASN A 40 1.36 1.18 -9.52
N THR A 41 1.17 1.63 -10.76
CA THR A 41 1.80 1.06 -11.97
C THR A 41 2.79 2.00 -12.63
N ALA A 42 3.05 3.17 -12.03
CA ALA A 42 3.86 4.23 -12.63
C ALA A 42 5.37 4.11 -12.33
N PHE A 43 5.80 3.17 -11.49
CA PHE A 43 7.17 3.05 -11.03
C PHE A 43 7.67 1.61 -11.14
N TYR A 44 8.96 1.47 -11.46
CA TYR A 44 9.67 0.19 -11.38
C TYR A 44 10.29 0.03 -9.99
N GLY A 45 10.09 -1.15 -9.39
CA GLY A 45 10.81 -1.57 -8.18
C GLY A 45 11.98 -2.47 -8.55
N TYR A 46 13.14 -2.25 -7.95
CA TYR A 46 14.32 -3.11 -8.09
C TYR A 46 14.69 -3.68 -6.72
N LEU A 47 15.01 -4.96 -6.69
CA LEU A 47 15.55 -5.66 -5.53
C LEU A 47 16.91 -6.20 -5.92
N LEU A 48 17.88 -6.09 -5.01
CA LEU A 48 19.17 -6.75 -5.13
C LEU A 48 19.26 -7.75 -4.00
N ASP A 49 19.20 -9.04 -4.35
CA ASP A 49 19.49 -10.11 -3.40
C ASP A 49 21.01 -10.27 -3.31
N ILE A 50 21.52 -10.40 -2.08
CA ILE A 50 22.95 -10.63 -1.76
C ILE A 50 23.16 -12.01 -1.16
#